data_AF-A0A7S1ZSN1-F1
#
_entry.id   AF-A0A7S1ZSN1-F1
#
_cell.length_a   1.000
_cell.length_b   1.000
_cell.length_c   1.000
_cell.angle_alpha   90.00
_cell.angle_beta   90.00
_cell.angle_gamma   90.00
#
_symmetry.space_group_name_H-M   'P 1'
#
loop_
_entity.id
_entity.type
_entity.pdbx_description
1 polymer ?
#
loop_
_entity_poly.entity_id
_entity_poly.type
_entity_poly.pdbx_seq_one_letter_code
_entity_poly.pdbx_strand_id
1 'polypeptide(L)'
;RQKLMLVRRDTDWISKRMKSAQRAETQELNEQEEIEPKCLRILDERSLQMHSDFTKHKKECLQHPENKRDANVLDVFSGIGCGIVALKRIGISIDRVFHVDHHKAARFVYSYNHVHGFGGGAPDDGIEHICGLCTDFQELKDNLKEV
;
A
#
# COMPACT_ATOMS: atom_id res chain seq x y z
N ARG A 1 30.41 -15.08 -46.03
CA ARG A 1 30.27 -14.71 -44.59
C ARG A 1 28.77 -14.65 -44.26
N GLN A 2 28.16 -15.77 -43.87
CA GLN A 2 26.77 -15.83 -43.40
C GLN A 2 26.77 -15.64 -41.87
N LYS A 3 26.02 -14.64 -41.39
CA LYS A 3 25.91 -14.32 -39.96
C LYS A 3 24.65 -15.01 -39.44
N LEU A 4 24.81 -15.94 -38.50
CA LEU A 4 23.72 -16.68 -37.85
C LEU A 4 22.71 -15.70 -37.23
N MET A 5 21.47 -15.74 -37.73
CA MET A 5 20.27 -15.24 -37.04
C MET A 5 19.62 -16.41 -36.30
N LEU A 6 20.20 -16.81 -35.18
CA LEU A 6 19.54 -17.69 -34.22
C LEU A 6 19.63 -17.04 -32.83
N VAL A 7 18.71 -17.39 -31.94
CA VAL A 7 18.56 -16.90 -30.56
C VAL A 7 17.69 -15.63 -30.41
N ARG A 8 16.42 -15.71 -30.82
CA ARG A 8 15.35 -14.83 -30.29
C ARG A 8 13.96 -15.47 -30.17
N ARG A 9 13.83 -16.78 -30.43
CA ARG A 9 12.54 -17.50 -30.34
C ARG A 9 12.34 -18.31 -29.05
N ASP A 10 13.40 -18.58 -28.30
CA ASP A 10 13.33 -19.53 -27.17
C ASP A 10 12.91 -18.93 -25.83
N THR A 11 13.16 -17.64 -25.59
CA THR A 11 12.75 -16.98 -24.33
C THR A 11 11.25 -16.76 -24.24
N ASP A 12 10.56 -16.69 -25.38
CA ASP A 12 9.16 -16.31 -25.44
C ASP A 12 8.23 -17.49 -25.10
N TRP A 13 8.60 -18.72 -25.50
CA TRP A 13 7.82 -19.90 -25.16
C TRP A 13 8.03 -20.33 -23.71
N ILE A 14 9.25 -20.20 -23.18
CA ILE A 14 9.54 -20.48 -21.76
C ILE A 14 8.77 -19.49 -20.88
N SER A 15 8.78 -18.20 -21.22
CA SER A 15 8.01 -17.18 -20.50
C SER A 15 6.50 -17.43 -20.56
N LYS A 16 5.98 -17.87 -21.72
CA LYS A 16 4.57 -18.25 -21.87
C LYS A 16 4.23 -19.49 -21.03
N ARG A 17 5.12 -20.49 -21.00
CA ARG A 17 4.92 -21.72 -20.24
C ARG A 17 5.01 -21.48 -18.73
N MET A 18 5.90 -20.60 -18.27
CA MET A 18 5.96 -20.16 -16.87
C MET A 18 4.69 -19.40 -16.47
N LYS A 19 4.19 -18.47 -17.30
CA LYS A 19 2.91 -17.78 -17.03
C LYS A 19 1.72 -18.74 -17.02
N SER A 20 1.74 -19.76 -17.88
CA SER A 20 0.70 -20.79 -17.91
C SER A 20 0.76 -21.71 -16.70
N ALA A 21 1.96 -22.08 -16.25
CA ALA A 21 2.18 -22.91 -15.05
C ALA A 21 1.79 -22.14 -13.77
N GLN A 22 2.19 -20.86 -13.65
CA GLN A 22 1.74 -19.99 -12.55
C GLN A 22 0.22 -19.85 -12.52
N ARG A 23 -0.43 -19.69 -13.68
CA ARG A 23 -1.89 -19.67 -13.77
C ARG A 23 -2.52 -20.99 -13.36
N ALA A 24 -1.97 -22.13 -13.79
CA ALA A 24 -2.45 -23.45 -13.44
C ALA A 24 -2.30 -23.74 -11.93
N GLU A 25 -1.15 -23.41 -11.31
CA GLU A 25 -0.97 -23.49 -9.85
C GLU A 25 -1.95 -22.58 -9.10
N THR A 26 -2.19 -21.36 -9.61
CA THR A 26 -3.20 -20.46 -9.02
C THR A 26 -4.63 -20.99 -9.20
N GLN A 27 -4.88 -21.76 -10.26
CA GLN A 27 -6.19 -22.36 -10.54
C GLN A 27 -6.44 -23.59 -9.66
N GLU A 28 -5.45 -24.46 -9.50
CA GLU A 28 -5.52 -25.62 -8.59
C GLU A 28 -5.71 -25.21 -7.13
N LEU A 29 -5.08 -24.10 -6.69
CA LEU A 29 -5.32 -23.52 -5.35
C LEU A 29 -6.75 -22.99 -5.19
N ASN A 30 -7.35 -22.43 -6.24
CA ASN A 30 -8.75 -21.95 -6.20
C ASN A 30 -9.79 -23.07 -6.33
N GLU A 31 -9.42 -24.23 -6.86
CA GLU A 31 -10.35 -25.36 -7.08
C GLU A 31 -10.45 -26.29 -5.86
N GLN A 32 -9.51 -26.22 -4.90
CA GLN A 32 -9.50 -27.08 -3.72
C GLN A 32 -9.75 -26.38 -2.37
N GLU A 33 -9.74 -25.04 -2.32
CA GLU A 33 -9.94 -24.33 -1.05
C GLU A 33 -11.38 -23.81 -0.95
N GLU A 34 -12.08 -24.17 0.15
CA GLU A 34 -13.17 -23.35 0.66
C GLU A 34 -12.67 -21.90 0.67
N ILE A 35 -13.18 -21.08 -0.25
CA ILE A 35 -12.75 -19.69 -0.39
C ILE A 35 -12.80 -19.09 1.01
N GLU A 36 -11.64 -18.72 1.56
CA GLU A 36 -11.58 -18.18 2.91
C GLU A 36 -12.64 -17.08 3.03
N PRO A 37 -13.46 -17.03 4.10
CA PRO A 37 -14.55 -16.06 4.21
C PRO A 37 -14.12 -14.60 4.03
N LYS A 38 -12.83 -14.30 4.23
CA LYS A 38 -12.20 -12.99 3.97
C LYS A 38 -12.02 -12.69 2.48
N CYS A 39 -11.77 -13.70 1.65
CA CYS A 39 -11.65 -13.56 0.19
C CYS A 39 -13.04 -13.36 -0.46
N LEU A 40 -14.10 -13.95 0.09
CA LEU A 40 -15.48 -13.68 -0.34
C LEU A 40 -15.88 -12.21 -0.15
N ARG A 41 -15.35 -11.55 0.89
CA ARG A 41 -15.60 -10.11 1.11
C ARG A 41 -15.02 -9.20 0.04
N ILE A 42 -14.01 -9.64 -0.71
CA ILE A 42 -13.45 -8.86 -1.84
C ILE A 42 -14.42 -8.87 -3.03
N LEU A 43 -15.23 -9.94 -3.14
CA LEU A 43 -16.25 -10.11 -4.17
C LEU A 43 -17.61 -9.49 -3.78
N ASP A 44 -17.74 -9.00 -2.55
CA ASP A 44 -18.92 -8.28 -2.11
C ASP A 44 -19.14 -7.03 -2.98
N GLU A 45 -20.39 -6.78 -3.38
CA GLU A 45 -20.76 -5.63 -4.22
C GLU A 45 -20.27 -4.32 -3.59
N ARG A 46 -20.31 -4.21 -2.25
CA ARG A 46 -19.80 -3.05 -1.54
C ARG A 46 -18.28 -2.88 -1.71
N SER A 47 -17.52 -3.96 -1.61
CA SER A 47 -16.07 -3.94 -1.81
C SER A 47 -15.69 -3.63 -3.25
N LEU A 48 -16.41 -4.22 -4.21
CA LEU A 48 -16.24 -3.94 -5.63
C LEU A 48 -16.56 -2.47 -5.95
N GLN A 49 -17.64 -1.93 -5.38
CA GLN A 49 -18.01 -0.53 -5.52
C GLN A 49 -16.93 0.39 -4.93
N MET A 50 -16.45 0.11 -3.72
CA MET A 50 -15.34 0.85 -3.11
C MET A 50 -14.08 0.84 -3.99
N HIS A 51 -13.74 -0.31 -4.60
CA HIS A 51 -12.62 -0.41 -5.54
C HIS A 51 -12.83 0.38 -6.84
N SER A 52 -14.06 0.39 -7.36
CA SER A 52 -14.44 1.17 -8.53
C SER A 52 -14.31 2.68 -8.27
N ASP A 53 -14.88 3.15 -7.15
CA ASP A 53 -14.82 4.54 -6.73
C ASP A 53 -13.38 4.99 -6.47
N PHE A 54 -12.58 4.13 -5.83
CA PHE A 54 -11.14 4.34 -5.67
C PHE A 54 -10.44 4.53 -7.00
N THR A 55 -10.71 3.65 -7.97
CA THR A 55 -10.05 3.68 -9.28
C THR A 55 -10.44 4.91 -10.08
N LYS A 56 -11.71 5.31 -9.98
CA LYS A 56 -12.24 6.53 -10.58
C LYS A 56 -11.57 7.77 -9.99
N HIS A 57 -11.58 7.91 -8.66
CA HIS A 57 -10.97 9.05 -7.97
C HIS A 57 -9.47 9.17 -8.29
N LYS A 58 -8.75 8.05 -8.26
CA LYS A 58 -7.33 8.01 -8.65
C LYS A 58 -7.10 8.54 -10.07
N LYS A 59 -7.93 8.14 -11.03
CA LYS A 59 -7.84 8.62 -12.42
C LYS A 59 -8.12 10.12 -12.50
N GLU A 60 -9.12 10.62 -11.78
CA GLU A 60 -9.45 12.04 -11.71
C GLU A 60 -8.26 12.84 -11.16
N CYS A 61 -7.66 12.43 -10.03
CA CYS A 61 -6.48 13.11 -9.45
C CYS A 61 -5.22 13.03 -10.33
N LEU A 62 -5.09 12.01 -11.19
CA LEU A 62 -3.99 11.92 -12.16
C LEU A 62 -4.18 12.86 -13.36
N GLN A 63 -5.43 13.06 -13.78
CA GLN A 63 -5.77 13.99 -14.87
C GLN A 63 -5.84 15.45 -14.40
N HIS A 64 -6.20 15.65 -13.13
CA HIS A 64 -6.40 16.93 -12.48
C HIS A 64 -5.63 16.98 -11.16
N PRO A 65 -4.30 17.23 -11.20
CA PRO A 65 -3.48 17.30 -9.99
C PRO A 65 -3.96 18.34 -8.97
N GLU A 66 -4.65 19.39 -9.41
CA GLU A 66 -5.30 20.41 -8.58
C GLU A 66 -6.41 19.85 -7.68
N ASN A 67 -6.95 18.68 -8.01
CA ASN A 67 -7.98 18.00 -7.21
C ASN A 67 -7.37 17.09 -6.13
N LYS A 68 -6.04 16.98 -6.04
CA LYS A 68 -5.40 16.29 -4.92
C LYS A 68 -5.73 17.04 -3.64
N ARG A 69 -6.38 16.34 -2.72
CA ARG A 69 -6.65 16.86 -1.38
C ARG A 69 -5.44 16.60 -0.51
N ASP A 70 -5.02 17.61 0.23
CA ASP A 70 -4.05 17.47 1.31
C ASP A 70 -4.78 16.95 2.56
N ALA A 71 -4.35 15.81 3.07
CA ALA A 71 -4.91 15.16 4.25
C ALA A 71 -3.96 15.24 5.44
N ASN A 72 -4.54 15.56 6.60
CA ASN A 72 -3.91 15.34 7.90
C ASN A 72 -4.37 13.99 8.44
N VAL A 73 -3.43 13.08 8.65
CA VAL A 73 -3.73 11.68 8.98
C VAL A 73 -3.35 11.39 10.42
N LEU A 74 -4.31 10.91 11.20
CA LEU A 74 -4.05 10.28 12.49
C LEU A 74 -4.03 8.76 12.29
N ASP A 75 -2.84 8.17 12.43
CA ASP A 75 -2.57 6.77 12.12
C ASP A 75 -2.24 6.00 13.41
N VAL A 76 -3.29 5.45 14.04
CA VAL A 76 -3.20 4.78 15.35
C VAL A 76 -3.15 3.26 15.16
N PHE A 77 -2.18 2.60 15.81
CA PHE A 77 -1.95 1.15 15.72
C PHE A 77 -1.80 0.63 14.30
N SER A 78 -1.18 1.42 13.44
CA SER A 78 -1.10 1.13 12.01
C SER A 78 -0.03 0.11 11.65
N GLY A 79 0.76 -0.32 12.63
CA GLY A 79 1.88 -1.20 12.44
C GLY A 79 2.92 -0.53 11.53
N ILE A 80 3.03 -1.05 10.31
CA ILE A 80 4.02 -0.60 9.32
C ILE A 80 3.51 0.52 8.40
N GLY A 81 2.32 1.07 8.66
CA GLY A 81 1.77 2.21 7.90
C GLY A 81 1.06 1.83 6.61
N CYS A 82 0.34 0.70 6.58
CA CYS A 82 -0.40 0.25 5.39
C CYS A 82 -1.45 1.28 4.93
N GLY A 83 -2.07 2.01 5.86
CA GLY A 83 -3.03 3.08 5.55
C GLY A 83 -2.41 4.22 4.75
N ILE A 84 -1.19 4.64 5.13
CA ILE A 84 -0.43 5.68 4.41
C ILE A 84 -0.12 5.25 2.98
N VAL A 85 0.30 3.99 2.78
CA VAL A 85 0.51 3.44 1.43
C VAL A 85 -0.78 3.47 0.61
N ALA A 86 -1.91 3.11 1.21
CA ALA A 86 -3.20 3.13 0.54
C ALA A 86 -3.57 4.56 0.11
N LEU A 87 -3.49 5.54 1.02
CA LEU A 87 -3.77 6.96 0.75
C LEU A 87 -2.92 7.51 -0.41
N LYS A 88 -1.60 7.30 -0.36
CA LYS A 88 -0.67 7.68 -1.45
C LYS A 88 -1.07 7.03 -2.78
N ARG A 89 -1.52 5.76 -2.76
CA ARG A 89 -1.97 5.05 -3.97
C ARG A 89 -3.27 5.58 -4.56
N ILE A 90 -4.14 6.21 -3.76
CA ILE A 90 -5.38 6.86 -4.23
C ILE A 90 -5.09 8.24 -4.85
N GLY A 91 -3.89 8.78 -4.63
CA GLY A 91 -3.56 10.14 -5.05
C GLY A 91 -4.01 11.21 -4.06
N ILE A 92 -4.31 10.82 -2.81
CA ILE A 92 -4.47 11.77 -1.70
C ILE A 92 -3.06 12.24 -1.35
N SER A 93 -2.87 13.56 -1.44
CA SER A 93 -1.67 14.20 -0.92
C SER A 93 -1.78 14.23 0.60
N ILE A 94 -0.68 14.02 1.30
CA ILE A 94 -0.68 13.97 2.76
C ILE A 94 0.22 15.10 3.21
N ASP A 95 -0.30 15.98 4.07
CA ASP A 95 0.46 17.12 4.59
C ASP A 95 1.18 16.72 5.88
N ARG A 96 0.42 16.11 6.81
CA ARG A 96 0.94 15.68 8.10
C ARG A 96 0.43 14.30 8.49
N VAL A 97 1.30 13.51 9.13
CA VAL A 97 0.94 12.23 9.74
C VAL A 97 1.31 12.19 11.22
N PHE A 98 0.29 11.95 12.06
CA PHE A 98 0.43 11.66 13.48
C PHE A 98 0.42 10.13 13.66
N HIS A 99 1.59 9.54 13.86
CA HIS A 99 1.74 8.09 13.98
C HIS A 99 1.86 7.67 15.45
N VAL A 100 0.92 6.84 15.89
CA VAL A 100 0.86 6.31 17.27
C VAL A 100 0.91 4.80 17.21
N ASP A 101 2.03 4.22 17.65
CA ASP A 101 2.19 2.77 17.73
C ASP A 101 3.07 2.39 18.93
N HIS A 102 2.71 1.30 19.59
CA HIS A 102 3.40 0.79 20.77
C HIS A 102 4.53 -0.19 20.40
N HIS A 103 4.46 -0.81 19.21
CA HIS A 103 5.37 -1.84 18.80
C HIS A 103 6.65 -1.24 18.16
N LYS A 104 7.77 -1.34 18.86
CA LYS A 104 9.06 -0.75 18.45
C LYS A 104 9.49 -1.15 17.03
N ALA A 105 9.33 -2.42 16.67
CA ALA A 105 9.71 -2.88 15.33
C ALA A 105 8.79 -2.31 14.24
N ALA A 106 7.51 -2.10 14.57
CA ALA A 106 6.55 -1.53 13.63
C ALA A 106 6.86 -0.05 13.39
N ARG A 107 7.14 0.70 14.47
CA ARG A 107 7.65 2.08 14.39
C ARG A 107 8.94 2.20 13.59
N PHE A 108 9.87 1.25 13.75
CA PHE A 108 11.12 1.26 12.98
C PHE A 108 10.85 1.09 11.48
N VAL A 109 10.05 0.08 11.10
CA VAL A 109 9.67 -0.16 9.71
C VAL A 109 8.88 1.02 9.15
N TYR A 110 7.96 1.59 9.93
CA TYR A 110 7.22 2.78 9.56
C TYR A 110 8.17 3.95 9.28
N SER A 111 9.10 4.22 10.20
CA SER A 111 10.06 5.32 10.07
C SER A 111 10.96 5.12 8.85
N TYR A 112 11.43 3.89 8.63
CA TYR A 112 12.26 3.56 7.48
C TYR A 112 11.55 3.76 6.13
N ASN A 113 10.25 3.46 6.04
CA ASN A 113 9.53 3.51 4.77
C ASN A 113 8.80 4.83 4.52
N HIS A 114 8.43 5.56 5.57
CA HIS A 114 7.58 6.74 5.46
C HIS A 114 8.23 8.01 5.99
N VAL A 115 9.17 7.95 6.94
CA VAL A 115 9.78 9.17 7.50
C VAL A 115 11.00 9.56 6.68
N HIS A 116 10.96 10.77 6.12
CA HIS A 116 12.09 11.32 5.38
C HIS A 116 13.38 11.36 6.22
N GLY A 117 14.52 11.04 5.59
CA GLY A 117 15.84 11.09 6.22
C GLY A 117 16.19 9.91 7.14
N PHE A 118 15.26 9.00 7.43
CA PHE A 118 15.58 7.79 8.18
C PHE A 118 16.45 6.85 7.35
N GLY A 119 17.72 6.69 7.72
CA GLY A 119 18.67 5.82 7.00
C GLY A 119 19.28 6.41 5.72
N GLY A 120 19.03 7.69 5.40
CA GLY A 120 19.86 8.46 4.47
C GLY A 120 19.59 8.33 2.95
N GLY A 121 18.41 7.92 2.50
CA GLY A 121 18.19 7.74 1.04
C GLY A 121 16.79 7.92 0.45
N ALA A 122 15.74 8.20 1.23
CA ALA A 122 14.41 8.41 0.65
C ALA A 122 14.23 9.86 0.16
N PRO A 123 13.68 10.10 -1.04
CA PRO A 123 13.29 11.44 -1.47
C PRO A 123 12.26 12.02 -0.50
N ASP A 124 12.36 13.34 -0.26
CA ASP A 124 11.41 14.09 0.57
C ASP A 124 10.00 13.98 -0.03
N ASP A 125 9.07 13.43 0.74
CA ASP A 125 7.66 13.36 0.35
C ASP A 125 6.88 14.60 0.81
N GLY A 126 7.54 15.56 1.47
CA GLY A 126 6.96 16.81 1.96
C GLY A 126 6.06 16.61 3.19
N ILE A 127 6.07 15.43 3.81
CA ILE A 127 5.16 15.06 4.88
C ILE A 127 5.81 15.30 6.24
N GLU A 128 5.11 16.00 7.14
CA GLU A 128 5.53 16.10 8.52
C GLU A 128 5.11 14.85 9.31
N HIS A 129 6.10 14.10 9.79
CA HIS A 129 5.89 12.89 10.57
C HIS A 129 6.12 13.12 12.06
N ILE A 130 5.05 12.97 12.85
CA ILE A 130 5.13 13.08 14.31
C ILE A 130 4.97 11.67 14.90
N CYS A 131 6.09 11.11 15.36
CA CYS A 131 6.17 9.73 15.86
C CYS A 131 6.36 9.69 17.38
N GLY A 132 5.67 8.77 18.05
CA GLY A 132 5.91 8.51 19.47
C GLY A 132 5.37 9.58 20.41
N LEU A 133 4.31 10.29 19.99
CA LEU A 133 3.52 11.18 20.84
C LEU A 133 3.01 10.50 22.10
N CYS A 134 2.65 9.22 21.98
CA CYS A 134 2.20 8.39 23.07
C CYS A 134 2.80 7.00 22.89
N THR A 135 3.07 6.33 24.00
CA THR A 135 3.57 4.95 24.05
C THR A 135 2.45 3.94 23.86
N ASP A 136 1.22 4.29 24.24
CA ASP A 136 0.02 3.49 24.01
C ASP A 136 -1.25 4.36 23.85
N PHE A 137 -2.38 3.69 23.59
CA PHE A 137 -3.66 4.38 23.41
C PHE A 137 -4.27 4.89 24.71
N GLN A 138 -3.90 4.32 25.85
CA GLN A 138 -4.40 4.80 27.13
C GLN A 138 -3.81 6.19 27.41
N GLU A 139 -2.51 6.36 27.19
CA GLU A 139 -1.81 7.64 27.24
C GLU A 139 -2.40 8.65 26.24
N LEU A 140 -2.65 8.24 24.99
CA LEU A 140 -3.32 9.10 24.00
C LEU A 140 -4.70 9.55 24.47
N LYS A 141 -5.50 8.61 25.01
CA LYS A 141 -6.86 8.87 25.48
C LYS A 141 -6.88 9.79 26.70
N ASP A 142 -5.89 9.67 27.58
CA ASP A 142 -5.80 10.51 28.76
C ASP A 142 -5.34 11.92 28.40
N ASN A 143 -4.37 12.06 27.48
CA ASN A 143 -3.96 13.36 26.93
C ASN A 143 -5.12 14.09 26.20
N LEU A 144 -6.02 13.35 25.53
CA LEU A 144 -7.18 13.93 24.86
C LEU A 144 -8.28 14.41 25.81
N LYS A 145 -8.31 13.96 27.07
CA LYS A 145 -9.30 14.42 28.07
C LYS A 145 -8.88 15.69 28.79
N GLU A 146 -7.60 16.05 28.73
CA GLU A 146 -7.05 17.26 29.36
C GLU A 146 -7.17 18.51 28.46
N VAL A 147 -7.71 18.36 27.25
CA VAL A 147 -7.98 19.43 26.27
C VAL A 147 -9.48 19.72 26.23
#